data_AF-A0A2D7Z8C0-F1
#
_entry.id   AF-A0A2D7Z8C0-F1
#
_cell.length_a   1.000
_cell.length_b   1.000
_cell.length_c   1.000
_cell.angle_alpha   90.00
_cell.angle_beta   90.00
_cell.angle_gamma   90.00
#
_symmetry.space_group_name_H-M   'P 1'
#
loop_
_entity.id
_entity.type
_entity.pdbx_description
1 polymer ?
#
loop_
_entity_poly.entity_id
_entity_poly.type
_entity_poly.pdbx_seq_one_letter_code
_entity_poly.pdbx_strand_id
1 'polypeptide(L)'
;MTKELDDTGTVAHGELPGVQGWELRFSEPGKSIFDSDYSETCFEGFREMFDPDWGGKELRFTQYWKDILDSNLKCAGLSCHNRSVDLLNQVWVDADAVVWPGEKKWRKERIHCYEIHFSGKQSGISYKIDLTYDPKAANILARRFEEIEKADLDSSDDSVILGFLETFKDLITFTVSWYNPIDTWDHICIDPAGFSSWPGDNVVSVIFSLRDDLNSALHPSMDTLRRSIRNSMRIAWAEGESNISIYRMHNYLSAYDHIDNFRRGRNTDSPEMHRMCRKFMEIFSDPEFPHTNKLRFVETTDEGVVLV
;
A
#
# COMPACT_ATOMS: atom_id res chain seq x y z
N MET A 1 -42.35 27.25 -30.14
CA MET A 1 -41.07 27.04 -30.84
C MET A 1 -40.05 26.75 -29.78
N THR A 2 -39.77 25.46 -29.63
CA THR A 2 -38.87 24.80 -28.70
C THR A 2 -37.42 25.13 -29.02
N LYS A 3 -36.56 25.22 -28.01
CA LYS A 3 -35.14 24.84 -28.11
C LYS A 3 -34.67 24.29 -26.76
N GLU A 4 -34.22 23.06 -26.84
CA GLU A 4 -33.67 22.19 -25.81
C GLU A 4 -32.36 22.77 -25.26
N LEU A 5 -32.11 22.54 -23.96
CA LEU A 5 -30.80 22.73 -23.33
C LEU A 5 -30.11 21.37 -23.29
N ASP A 6 -28.97 21.31 -23.96
CA ASP A 6 -28.11 20.14 -24.07
C ASP A 6 -27.55 19.73 -22.71
N ASP A 7 -27.81 18.48 -22.35
CA ASP A 7 -27.05 17.66 -21.42
C ASP A 7 -25.70 17.34 -22.04
N THR A 8 -24.61 17.93 -21.54
CA THR A 8 -23.29 17.28 -21.57
C THR A 8 -22.46 17.77 -20.39
N GLY A 9 -22.40 16.91 -19.37
CA GLY A 9 -21.49 17.08 -18.25
C GLY A 9 -20.04 16.83 -18.67
N THR A 10 -19.14 17.65 -18.16
CA THR A 10 -17.80 17.26 -17.68
C THR A 10 -17.15 18.49 -17.07
N VAL A 11 -16.98 18.51 -15.75
CA VAL A 11 -16.10 19.45 -15.06
C VAL A 11 -14.99 18.64 -14.43
N ALA A 12 -13.75 19.04 -14.75
CA ALA A 12 -12.50 18.33 -14.56
C ALA A 12 -12.34 17.65 -13.19
N HIS A 13 -11.99 16.37 -13.24
CA HIS A 13 -11.66 15.55 -12.08
C HIS A 13 -10.28 15.93 -11.52
N GLY A 14 -10.24 16.31 -10.24
CA GLY A 14 -9.03 16.21 -9.42
C GLY A 14 -8.91 14.76 -8.95
N GLU A 15 -8.31 13.91 -9.78
CA GLU A 15 -7.95 12.53 -9.46
C GLU A 15 -6.66 12.50 -8.65
N LEU A 16 -6.67 11.81 -7.50
CA LEU A 16 -5.43 11.37 -6.87
C LEU A 16 -4.84 10.25 -7.74
N PRO A 17 -3.55 10.30 -8.12
CA PRO A 17 -2.93 9.22 -8.89
C PRO A 17 -2.97 7.91 -8.08
N GLY A 18 -3.52 6.83 -8.65
CA GLY A 18 -3.24 5.45 -8.22
C GLY A 18 -4.29 4.70 -7.39
N VAL A 19 -5.53 5.18 -7.23
CA VAL A 19 -6.53 4.54 -6.32
C VAL A 19 -7.79 3.99 -7.03
N GLN A 20 -7.86 3.98 -8.37
CA GLN A 20 -8.97 3.31 -9.06
C GLN A 20 -8.77 1.79 -9.10
N GLY A 21 -9.76 1.04 -8.60
CA GLY A 21 -9.91 -0.39 -8.90
C GLY A 21 -10.17 -1.33 -7.73
N TRP A 22 -9.79 -0.97 -6.49
CA TRP A 22 -9.65 -1.86 -5.32
C TRP A 22 -10.95 -2.48 -4.73
N GLU A 23 -11.21 -3.80 -4.91
CA GLU A 23 -12.19 -4.68 -4.24
C GLU A 23 -11.51 -5.93 -3.63
N LEU A 24 -11.89 -6.33 -2.40
CA LEU A 24 -11.25 -7.39 -1.59
C LEU A 24 -12.19 -8.59 -1.34
N ARG A 25 -11.67 -9.82 -1.36
CA ARG A 25 -12.40 -11.06 -0.98
C ARG A 25 -11.66 -11.87 0.10
N PHE A 26 -12.43 -12.65 0.87
CA PHE A 26 -11.96 -13.40 2.04
C PHE A 26 -11.52 -14.84 1.71
N SER A 27 -10.48 -15.33 2.39
CA SER A 27 -10.24 -16.77 2.63
C SER A 27 -9.96 -17.03 4.11
N GLU A 28 -10.50 -18.13 4.64
CA GLU A 28 -10.45 -18.51 6.06
C GLU A 28 -9.05 -18.92 6.58
N PRO A 29 -8.77 -18.79 7.89
CA PRO A 29 -7.44 -18.95 8.46
C PRO A 29 -7.10 -20.41 8.82
N GLY A 30 -5.84 -20.82 8.57
CA GLY A 30 -5.32 -22.07 9.12
C GLY A 30 -3.90 -22.46 8.70
N LYS A 31 -2.87 -21.96 9.43
CA LYS A 31 -1.75 -22.71 10.06
C LYS A 31 -0.54 -21.78 10.37
N SER A 32 -0.01 -21.93 11.58
CA SER A 32 1.14 -21.22 12.17
C SER A 32 2.49 -21.64 11.54
N ILE A 33 3.42 -20.68 11.40
CA ILE A 33 4.72 -20.84 10.71
C ILE A 33 5.97 -20.61 11.59
N PHE A 34 5.85 -20.47 12.92
CA PHE A 34 7.01 -20.13 13.76
C PHE A 34 7.58 -21.37 14.46
N ASP A 35 8.73 -21.82 13.96
CA ASP A 35 9.71 -22.60 14.72
C ASP A 35 11.10 -22.38 14.08
N SER A 36 11.78 -21.30 14.48
CA SER A 36 13.26 -21.24 14.46
C SER A 36 13.78 -20.06 15.29
N ASP A 37 14.61 -20.39 16.28
CA ASP A 37 15.34 -19.49 17.19
C ASP A 37 16.38 -18.61 16.46
N TYR A 38 15.94 -17.51 15.85
CA TYR A 38 16.85 -16.51 15.24
C TYR A 38 16.42 -15.06 15.51
N SER A 39 15.82 -14.78 16.68
CA SER A 39 15.23 -13.46 16.99
C SER A 39 16.14 -12.46 17.73
N GLU A 40 17.34 -12.84 18.22
CA GLU A 40 18.13 -11.90 19.06
C GLU A 40 19.25 -11.14 18.32
N THR A 41 19.80 -11.66 17.21
CA THR A 41 20.91 -10.98 16.51
C THR A 41 20.46 -9.95 15.47
N CYS A 42 19.23 -10.06 14.95
CA CYS A 42 18.67 -9.06 14.04
C CYS A 42 18.17 -7.79 14.76
N PHE A 43 17.83 -7.89 16.04
CA PHE A 43 17.33 -6.75 16.82
C PHE A 43 18.42 -5.75 17.23
N GLU A 44 19.68 -6.19 17.46
CA GLU A 44 20.78 -5.25 17.73
C GLU A 44 21.16 -4.43 16.48
N GLY A 45 21.14 -5.04 15.29
CA GLY A 45 21.29 -4.30 14.04
C GLY A 45 20.14 -3.31 13.76
N PHE A 46 18.94 -3.63 14.24
CA PHE A 46 17.74 -2.78 14.14
C PHE A 46 17.88 -1.50 15.00
N ARG A 47 18.50 -1.58 16.19
CA ARG A 47 18.77 -0.40 17.05
C ARG A 47 19.92 0.48 16.53
N GLU A 48 20.91 -0.11 15.87
CA GLU A 48 22.05 0.63 15.31
C GLU A 48 21.70 1.39 14.01
N MET A 49 20.63 1.01 13.30
CA MET A 49 20.19 1.69 12.06
C MET A 49 19.47 3.02 12.30
N PHE A 50 18.91 3.26 13.49
CA PHE A 50 18.29 4.54 13.85
C PHE A 50 19.26 5.50 14.57
N ASP A 51 20.57 5.23 14.48
CA ASP A 51 21.62 6.12 15.01
C ASP A 51 21.79 7.35 14.08
N PRO A 52 21.64 8.60 14.57
CA PRO A 52 21.68 9.80 13.74
C PRO A 52 23.00 10.07 12.99
N ASP A 53 24.09 9.33 13.25
CA ASP A 53 25.39 9.49 12.59
C ASP A 53 25.56 8.64 11.28
N TRP A 54 24.50 8.03 10.75
CA TRP A 54 24.58 6.99 9.69
C TRP A 54 24.58 7.44 8.21
N GLY A 55 24.39 8.73 7.91
CA GLY A 55 24.06 9.21 6.55
C GLY A 55 25.08 8.95 5.42
N GLY A 56 26.29 8.45 5.72
CA GLY A 56 27.29 8.05 4.71
C GLY A 56 27.29 6.56 4.33
N LYS A 57 26.75 5.68 5.18
CA LYS A 57 26.67 4.23 4.95
C LYS A 57 25.36 3.83 4.27
N GLU A 58 24.28 4.55 4.57
CA GLU A 58 22.96 4.41 3.99
C GLU A 58 23.00 4.47 2.45
N LEU A 59 23.63 5.50 1.88
CA LEU A 59 23.76 5.65 0.42
C LEU A 59 24.44 4.45 -0.28
N ARG A 60 25.46 3.84 0.34
CA ARG A 60 26.16 2.67 -0.24
C ARG A 60 25.35 1.40 -0.10
N PHE A 61 24.63 1.26 1.01
CA PHE A 61 23.72 0.15 1.25
C PHE A 61 22.54 0.19 0.25
N THR A 62 21.94 1.37 0.08
CA THR A 62 20.86 1.61 -0.88
C THR A 62 21.29 1.34 -2.33
N GLN A 63 22.48 1.78 -2.72
CA GLN A 63 23.00 1.53 -4.08
C GLN A 63 23.29 0.04 -4.34
N TYR A 64 23.87 -0.67 -3.36
CA TYR A 64 24.14 -2.10 -3.47
C TYR A 64 22.86 -2.91 -3.70
N TRP A 65 21.78 -2.60 -2.96
CA TRP A 65 20.50 -3.28 -3.14
C TRP A 65 19.86 -2.94 -4.47
N LYS A 66 19.91 -1.67 -4.89
CA LYS A 66 19.44 -1.26 -6.22
C LYS A 66 20.08 -2.08 -7.34
N ASP A 67 21.41 -2.25 -7.31
CA ASP A 67 22.13 -3.01 -8.34
C ASP A 67 21.73 -4.50 -8.34
N ILE A 68 21.52 -5.09 -7.16
CA ILE A 68 21.04 -6.48 -7.03
C ILE A 68 19.64 -6.63 -7.60
N LEU A 69 18.73 -5.72 -7.27
CA LEU A 69 17.35 -5.77 -7.73
C LEU A 69 17.26 -5.57 -9.23
N ASP A 70 18.01 -4.60 -9.78
CA ASP A 70 18.09 -4.39 -11.21
C ASP A 70 18.61 -5.64 -11.92
N SER A 71 19.60 -6.32 -11.34
CA SER A 71 20.13 -7.56 -11.93
C SER A 71 19.18 -8.75 -11.86
N ASN A 72 18.27 -8.78 -10.88
CA ASN A 72 17.43 -9.94 -10.58
C ASN A 72 15.95 -9.79 -10.95
N LEU A 73 15.42 -8.57 -10.95
CA LEU A 73 14.00 -8.26 -11.19
C LEU A 73 13.77 -7.74 -12.62
N LYS A 74 14.73 -7.07 -13.25
CA LYS A 74 14.55 -6.60 -14.63
C LYS A 74 14.68 -7.75 -15.63
N CYS A 75 13.92 -7.65 -16.72
CA CYS A 75 13.92 -8.63 -17.79
C CYS A 75 13.99 -7.92 -19.15
N ALA A 76 14.98 -8.30 -19.97
CA ALA A 76 15.13 -7.76 -21.32
C ALA A 76 13.89 -8.11 -22.16
N GLY A 77 13.35 -7.12 -22.89
CA GLY A 77 12.12 -7.28 -23.68
C GLY A 77 10.82 -7.02 -22.92
N LEU A 78 10.87 -6.71 -21.61
CA LEU A 78 9.70 -6.26 -20.83
C LEU A 78 9.87 -4.80 -20.38
N SER A 79 9.69 -3.87 -21.31
CA SER A 79 9.84 -2.42 -21.09
C SER A 79 8.99 -1.89 -19.92
N CYS A 80 7.69 -2.20 -19.91
CA CYS A 80 6.75 -1.72 -18.90
C CYS A 80 7.05 -2.29 -17.51
N HIS A 81 7.33 -3.59 -17.41
CA HIS A 81 7.78 -4.23 -16.16
C HIS A 81 9.05 -3.59 -15.62
N ASN A 82 10.06 -3.35 -16.48
CA ASN A 82 11.31 -2.73 -16.04
C ASN A 82 11.09 -1.31 -15.51
N ARG A 83 10.13 -0.57 -16.08
CA ARG A 83 9.72 0.74 -15.56
C ARG A 83 9.07 0.63 -14.18
N SER A 84 8.23 -0.38 -13.95
CA SER A 84 7.67 -0.64 -12.62
C SER A 84 8.77 -0.99 -11.60
N VAL A 85 9.80 -1.74 -12.00
CA VAL A 85 10.98 -2.02 -11.15
C VAL A 85 11.79 -0.75 -10.86
N ASP A 86 11.96 0.13 -11.84
CA ASP A 86 12.60 1.45 -11.64
C ASP A 86 11.83 2.31 -10.63
N LEU A 87 10.50 2.34 -10.75
CA LEU A 87 9.63 3.06 -9.82
C LEU A 87 9.73 2.45 -8.41
N LEU A 88 9.73 1.12 -8.32
CA LEU A 88 9.87 0.39 -7.07
C LEU A 88 11.18 0.74 -6.35
N ASN A 89 12.30 0.78 -7.08
CA ASN A 89 13.59 1.23 -6.54
C ASN A 89 13.52 2.66 -6.00
N GLN A 90 12.85 3.58 -6.70
CA GLN A 90 12.71 4.96 -6.23
C GLN A 90 11.87 5.04 -4.96
N VAL A 91 10.75 4.31 -4.92
CA VAL A 91 9.78 4.36 -3.83
C VAL A 91 10.37 3.84 -2.53
N TRP A 92 11.28 2.87 -2.59
CA TRP A 92 11.96 2.35 -1.40
C TRP A 92 12.91 3.37 -0.79
N VAL A 93 13.66 4.07 -1.64
CA VAL A 93 14.51 5.20 -1.20
C VAL A 93 13.64 6.28 -0.58
N ASP A 94 12.57 6.66 -1.27
CA ASP A 94 11.67 7.68 -0.78
C ASP A 94 11.14 7.25 0.58
N ALA A 95 10.67 6.00 0.70
CA ALA A 95 10.07 5.38 1.90
C ALA A 95 11.02 5.16 3.08
N ASP A 96 12.33 5.38 2.89
CA ASP A 96 13.35 4.96 3.85
C ASP A 96 13.22 3.46 4.19
N ALA A 97 13.01 2.67 3.14
CA ALA A 97 12.78 1.24 3.25
C ALA A 97 14.10 0.45 3.20
N VAL A 98 14.18 -0.57 4.05
CA VAL A 98 15.30 -1.50 4.13
C VAL A 98 14.91 -2.81 3.45
N VAL A 99 15.77 -3.29 2.55
CA VAL A 99 15.47 -4.48 1.74
C VAL A 99 16.50 -5.56 1.95
N TRP A 100 16.00 -6.78 2.14
CA TRP A 100 16.80 -7.97 2.38
C TRP A 100 16.41 -9.08 1.40
N PRO A 101 17.30 -10.05 1.11
CA PRO A 101 16.91 -11.29 0.47
C PRO A 101 16.02 -12.06 1.45
N GLY A 102 14.81 -12.42 1.02
CA GLY A 102 13.86 -13.09 1.90
C GLY A 102 14.32 -14.50 2.27
N GLU A 103 13.99 -14.95 3.49
CA GLU A 103 14.43 -16.24 4.01
C GLU A 103 13.77 -17.44 3.31
N LYS A 104 12.64 -17.21 2.63
CA LYS A 104 11.85 -18.23 1.93
C LYS A 104 12.62 -18.84 0.74
N LYS A 105 13.51 -19.79 1.05
CA LYS A 105 14.03 -20.80 0.12
C LYS A 105 12.91 -21.78 -0.24
N TRP A 106 11.93 -21.37 -1.05
CA TRP A 106 11.07 -22.36 -1.69
C TRP A 106 11.91 -23.18 -2.66
N ARG A 107 11.69 -24.51 -2.63
CA ARG A 107 12.48 -25.59 -3.27
C ARG A 107 12.61 -25.54 -4.80
N LYS A 108 12.31 -24.42 -5.46
CA LYS A 108 12.58 -24.21 -6.88
C LYS A 108 13.66 -23.16 -6.97
N GLU A 109 14.86 -23.57 -7.36
CA GLU A 109 16.13 -22.80 -7.46
C GLU A 109 16.09 -21.57 -8.39
N ARG A 110 14.92 -20.95 -8.61
CA ARG A 110 14.67 -19.98 -9.68
C ARG A 110 13.67 -18.89 -9.32
N ILE A 111 13.21 -18.75 -8.07
CA ILE A 111 12.34 -17.65 -7.64
C ILE A 111 13.18 -16.71 -6.78
N HIS A 112 13.08 -15.41 -7.04
CA HIS A 112 13.73 -14.39 -6.22
C HIS A 112 12.76 -13.95 -5.11
N CYS A 113 13.24 -13.90 -3.87
CA CYS A 113 12.46 -13.50 -2.70
C CYS A 113 13.13 -12.32 -2.02
N TYR A 114 12.35 -11.33 -1.61
CA TYR A 114 12.83 -10.15 -0.90
C TYR A 114 11.91 -9.82 0.28
N GLU A 115 12.47 -9.22 1.31
CA GLU A 115 11.74 -8.68 2.46
C GLU A 115 12.01 -7.17 2.52
N ILE A 116 10.95 -6.37 2.44
CA ILE A 116 11.00 -4.92 2.42
C ILE A 116 10.40 -4.42 3.74
N HIS A 117 11.20 -3.72 4.53
CA HIS A 117 10.80 -3.17 5.82
C HIS A 117 10.78 -1.65 5.77
N PHE A 118 9.76 -1.03 6.33
CA PHE A 118 9.65 0.43 6.45
C PHE A 118 8.62 0.80 7.52
N SER A 119 8.51 2.07 7.86
CA SER A 119 7.54 2.55 8.85
C SER A 119 6.55 3.55 8.25
N GLY A 120 5.32 3.53 8.78
CA GLY A 120 4.32 4.56 8.52
C GLY A 120 4.86 5.93 8.95
N LYS A 121 4.79 6.92 8.05
CA LYS A 121 5.47 8.22 8.23
C LYS A 121 5.01 8.97 9.47
N GLN A 122 3.72 8.87 9.80
CA GLN A 122 3.14 9.54 10.96
C GLN A 122 2.84 8.57 12.10
N SER A 123 2.30 7.40 11.77
CA SER A 123 1.90 6.41 12.76
C SER A 123 3.07 5.76 13.50
N GLY A 124 4.26 5.72 12.89
CA GLY A 124 5.40 4.96 13.42
C GLY A 124 5.23 3.43 13.35
N ILE A 125 4.16 2.93 12.73
CA ILE A 125 3.91 1.49 12.63
C ILE A 125 4.91 0.88 11.67
N SER A 126 5.63 -0.16 12.10
CA SER A 126 6.53 -0.90 11.21
C SER A 126 5.76 -1.89 10.33
N TYR A 127 6.09 -1.89 9.06
CA TYR A 127 5.53 -2.75 8.03
C TYR A 127 6.61 -3.63 7.40
N LYS A 128 6.18 -4.78 6.90
CA LYS A 128 6.98 -5.72 6.13
C LYS A 128 6.21 -6.17 4.90
N ILE A 129 6.88 -6.19 3.75
CA ILE A 129 6.37 -6.77 2.50
C ILE A 129 7.30 -7.91 2.10
N ASP A 130 6.80 -9.14 2.14
CA ASP A 130 7.48 -10.28 1.53
C ASP A 130 7.14 -10.27 0.04
N LEU A 131 8.13 -10.04 -0.82
CA LEU A 131 8.01 -10.01 -2.28
C LEU A 131 8.57 -11.30 -2.88
N THR A 132 7.88 -11.86 -3.87
CA THR A 132 8.41 -12.96 -4.70
C THR A 132 8.32 -12.60 -6.18
N TYR A 133 9.32 -13.02 -6.95
CA TYR A 133 9.41 -12.78 -8.38
C TYR A 133 9.81 -14.05 -9.14
N ASP A 134 9.07 -14.38 -10.19
CA ASP A 134 9.35 -15.51 -11.09
C ASP A 134 10.05 -15.04 -12.39
N PRO A 135 11.40 -15.09 -12.45
CA PRO A 135 12.15 -14.73 -13.65
C PRO A 135 11.86 -15.64 -14.84
N LYS A 136 11.40 -16.89 -14.62
CA LYS A 136 11.05 -17.78 -15.73
C LYS A 136 9.75 -17.31 -16.38
N ALA A 137 8.75 -16.93 -15.59
CA ALA A 137 7.52 -16.34 -16.08
C ALA A 137 7.81 -15.05 -16.87
N ALA A 138 8.65 -14.16 -16.33
CA ALA A 138 9.10 -12.95 -17.00
C ALA A 138 9.73 -13.24 -18.38
N ASN A 139 10.69 -14.17 -18.42
CA ASN A 139 11.37 -14.54 -19.65
C ASN A 139 10.43 -15.20 -20.69
N ILE A 140 9.36 -15.88 -20.26
CA ILE A 140 8.36 -16.43 -21.18
C ILE A 140 7.53 -15.30 -21.79
N LEU A 141 7.04 -14.35 -20.96
CA LEU A 141 6.27 -13.20 -21.42
C LEU A 141 7.10 -12.31 -22.37
N ALA A 142 8.37 -12.07 -22.02
CA ALA A 142 9.30 -11.22 -22.76
C ALA A 142 9.48 -11.63 -24.23
N ARG A 143 9.46 -12.94 -24.53
CA ARG A 143 9.75 -13.48 -25.87
C ARG A 143 8.85 -12.96 -26.97
N ARG A 144 7.63 -12.57 -26.63
CA ARG A 144 6.63 -12.08 -27.58
C ARG A 144 5.95 -10.81 -27.09
N PHE A 145 6.56 -10.12 -26.11
CA PHE A 145 5.94 -8.95 -25.50
C PHE A 145 5.76 -7.81 -26.51
N GLU A 146 6.68 -7.63 -27.46
CA GLU A 146 6.54 -6.65 -28.54
C GLU A 146 5.26 -6.86 -29.38
N GLU A 147 4.83 -8.12 -29.57
CA GLU A 147 3.59 -8.41 -30.28
C GLU A 147 2.35 -8.05 -29.44
N ILE A 148 2.44 -8.27 -28.12
CA ILE A 148 1.38 -7.93 -27.16
C ILE A 148 1.25 -6.41 -27.07
N GLU A 149 2.36 -5.70 -26.88
CA GLU A 149 2.42 -4.23 -26.81
C GLU A 149 1.88 -3.59 -28.10
N LYS A 150 2.24 -4.14 -29.26
CA LYS A 150 1.69 -3.68 -30.53
C LYS A 150 0.18 -3.93 -30.64
N ALA A 151 -0.28 -5.12 -30.28
CA ALA A 151 -1.71 -5.46 -30.34
C ALA A 151 -2.55 -4.59 -29.40
N ASP A 152 -1.99 -4.23 -28.25
CA ASP A 152 -2.60 -3.33 -27.27
C ASP A 152 -2.71 -1.90 -27.80
N LEU A 153 -1.64 -1.36 -28.41
CA LEU A 153 -1.65 -0.05 -29.08
C LEU A 153 -2.65 0.04 -30.25
N ASP A 154 -2.85 -1.07 -30.95
CA ASP A 154 -3.83 -1.18 -32.04
C ASP A 154 -5.27 -1.38 -31.52
N SER A 155 -5.43 -1.75 -30.24
CA SER A 155 -6.71 -1.90 -29.57
C SER A 155 -7.18 -0.58 -28.95
N SER A 156 -8.49 -0.37 -28.87
CA SER A 156 -9.07 0.81 -28.20
C SER A 156 -9.30 0.60 -26.69
N ASP A 157 -8.89 -0.53 -26.13
CA ASP A 157 -9.11 -0.94 -24.74
C ASP A 157 -8.02 -1.94 -24.31
N ASP A 158 -7.33 -1.64 -23.19
CA ASP A 158 -6.18 -2.36 -22.58
C ASP A 158 -6.43 -3.85 -22.27
N SER A 159 -7.64 -4.35 -22.54
CA SER A 159 -8.10 -5.73 -22.40
C SER A 159 -7.08 -6.81 -22.85
N VAL A 160 -6.27 -6.53 -23.87
CA VAL A 160 -5.26 -7.47 -24.38
C VAL A 160 -4.13 -7.64 -23.37
N ILE A 161 -3.47 -6.55 -22.96
CA ILE A 161 -2.41 -6.61 -21.93
C ILE A 161 -2.97 -7.15 -20.62
N LEU A 162 -4.15 -6.70 -20.20
CA LEU A 162 -4.74 -7.14 -18.92
C LEU A 162 -5.01 -8.66 -18.91
N GLY A 163 -5.48 -9.24 -20.02
CA GLY A 163 -5.67 -10.69 -20.14
C GLY A 163 -4.37 -11.49 -20.02
N PHE A 164 -3.26 -10.96 -20.55
CA PHE A 164 -1.95 -11.56 -20.37
C PHE A 164 -1.45 -11.39 -18.93
N LEU A 165 -1.62 -10.21 -18.32
CA LEU A 165 -1.22 -9.98 -16.94
C LEU A 165 -1.94 -10.93 -15.96
N GLU A 166 -3.23 -11.21 -16.16
CA GLU A 166 -3.96 -12.22 -15.37
C GLU A 166 -3.31 -13.63 -15.49
N THR A 167 -2.88 -14.01 -16.70
CA THR A 167 -2.21 -15.30 -16.93
C THR A 167 -0.86 -15.37 -16.23
N PHE A 168 -0.15 -14.23 -16.16
CA PHE A 168 1.15 -14.09 -15.54
C PHE A 168 1.07 -13.42 -14.16
N LYS A 169 -0.05 -13.58 -13.44
CA LYS A 169 -0.26 -12.93 -12.15
C LYS A 169 0.77 -13.25 -11.08
N ASP A 170 1.32 -14.46 -11.14
CA ASP A 170 2.36 -14.90 -10.22
C ASP A 170 3.76 -14.40 -10.60
N LEU A 171 3.87 -13.52 -11.61
CA LEU A 171 5.12 -12.88 -12.02
C LEU A 171 5.77 -12.15 -10.85
N ILE A 172 4.98 -11.33 -10.14
CA ILE A 172 5.33 -10.76 -8.86
C ILE A 172 4.14 -10.99 -7.93
N THR A 173 4.39 -11.59 -6.77
CA THR A 173 3.41 -11.67 -5.68
C THR A 173 3.99 -11.08 -4.42
N PHE A 174 3.13 -10.57 -3.55
CA PHE A 174 3.57 -10.03 -2.27
C PHE A 174 2.58 -10.33 -1.15
N THR A 175 3.09 -10.36 0.08
CA THR A 175 2.27 -10.41 1.29
C THR A 175 2.70 -9.32 2.25
N VAL A 176 1.73 -8.65 2.87
CA VAL A 176 1.98 -7.53 3.78
C VAL A 176 1.80 -7.97 5.22
N SER A 177 2.66 -7.50 6.10
CA SER A 177 2.56 -7.66 7.55
C SER A 177 2.86 -6.33 8.26
N TRP A 178 2.40 -6.20 9.50
CA TRP A 178 2.78 -5.13 10.41
C TRP A 178 3.34 -5.72 11.70
N TYR A 179 4.22 -4.97 12.36
CA TYR A 179 4.82 -5.40 13.61
C TYR A 179 3.91 -5.03 14.78
N ASN A 180 3.46 -6.04 15.52
CA ASN A 180 2.76 -5.87 16.79
C ASN A 180 3.74 -6.13 17.94
N PRO A 181 4.18 -5.09 18.67
CA PRO A 181 5.18 -5.22 19.74
C PRO A 181 4.79 -6.17 20.88
N ILE A 182 3.50 -6.49 21.02
CA ILE A 182 3.00 -7.42 22.05
C ILE A 182 3.24 -8.88 21.68
N ASP A 183 3.25 -9.21 20.39
CA ASP A 183 3.25 -10.60 19.91
C ASP A 183 4.28 -10.77 18.79
N THR A 184 3.84 -10.67 17.53
CA THR A 184 4.68 -10.95 16.36
C THR A 184 4.29 -10.09 15.15
N TRP A 185 4.85 -10.42 13.98
CA TRP A 185 4.42 -9.86 12.70
C TRP A 185 3.05 -10.42 12.30
N ASP A 186 2.05 -9.54 12.26
CA ASP A 186 0.67 -9.88 11.93
C ASP A 186 0.39 -9.56 10.45
N HIS A 187 -0.29 -10.46 9.74
CA HIS A 187 -0.62 -10.27 8.33
C HIS A 187 -1.69 -9.17 8.12
N ILE A 188 -1.47 -8.29 7.14
CA ILE A 188 -2.48 -7.37 6.63
C ILE A 188 -2.94 -7.88 5.26
N CYS A 189 -4.23 -8.20 5.16
CA CYS A 189 -4.82 -8.52 3.88
C CYS A 189 -4.97 -7.24 3.03
N ILE A 190 -4.14 -7.13 2.00
CA ILE A 190 -4.17 -6.11 0.96
C ILE A 190 -4.07 -6.85 -0.38
N ASP A 191 -5.10 -6.73 -1.21
CA ASP A 191 -5.23 -7.43 -2.49
C ASP A 191 -5.45 -6.37 -3.59
N PRO A 192 -4.55 -6.26 -4.58
CA PRO A 192 -4.78 -5.43 -5.76
C PRO A 192 -6.00 -5.92 -6.49
N ALA A 193 -6.92 -5.02 -6.76
CA ALA A 193 -8.16 -5.44 -7.39
C ALA A 193 -8.06 -5.46 -8.88
N GLY A 194 -8.02 -6.70 -9.35
CA GLY A 194 -7.79 -7.00 -10.73
C GLY A 194 -6.40 -6.60 -11.19
N PHE A 195 -6.09 -7.06 -12.39
CA PHE A 195 -4.91 -6.60 -13.12
C PHE A 195 -5.33 -5.35 -13.87
N SER A 196 -5.32 -4.20 -13.20
CA SER A 196 -5.46 -2.87 -13.84
C SER A 196 -4.10 -2.18 -14.00
N SER A 197 -3.04 -2.76 -13.45
CA SER A 197 -1.68 -2.22 -13.48
C SER A 197 -0.64 -3.35 -13.48
N TRP A 198 0.63 -2.99 -13.69
CA TRP A 198 1.71 -3.97 -13.60
C TRP A 198 1.89 -4.44 -12.16
N PRO A 199 2.23 -5.72 -11.92
CA PRO A 199 2.43 -6.24 -10.57
C PRO A 199 3.42 -5.44 -9.71
N GLY A 200 4.46 -4.85 -10.30
CA GLY A 200 5.38 -3.94 -9.59
C GLY A 200 4.74 -2.63 -9.15
N ASP A 201 3.81 -2.07 -9.94
CA ASP A 201 3.08 -0.85 -9.61
C ASP A 201 2.13 -1.06 -8.43
N ASN A 202 1.56 -2.27 -8.31
CA ASN A 202 0.78 -2.65 -7.14
C ASN A 202 1.62 -2.60 -5.86
N VAL A 203 2.86 -3.11 -5.88
CA VAL A 203 3.77 -3.05 -4.73
C VAL A 203 4.11 -1.60 -4.38
N VAL A 204 4.42 -0.78 -5.38
CA VAL A 204 4.65 0.67 -5.19
C VAL A 204 3.47 1.34 -4.51
N SER A 205 2.26 1.10 -5.01
CA SER A 205 1.03 1.70 -4.48
C SER A 205 0.79 1.28 -3.04
N VAL A 206 1.07 0.02 -2.70
CA VAL A 206 0.99 -0.48 -1.33
C VAL A 206 2.00 0.21 -0.41
N ILE A 207 3.25 0.41 -0.85
CA ILE A 207 4.25 1.10 -0.03
C ILE A 207 3.84 2.55 0.23
N PHE A 208 3.37 3.28 -0.77
CA PHE A 208 2.84 4.63 -0.54
C PHE A 208 1.64 4.63 0.40
N SER A 209 0.72 3.69 0.22
CA SER A 209 -0.48 3.58 1.06
C SER A 209 -0.13 3.27 2.52
N LEU A 210 0.84 2.39 2.76
CA LEU A 210 1.29 2.04 4.11
C LEU A 210 2.22 3.10 4.71
N ARG A 211 2.89 3.89 3.86
CA ARG A 211 3.66 5.03 4.36
C ARG A 211 2.77 6.18 4.81
N ASP A 212 1.68 6.42 4.09
CA ASP A 212 0.60 7.35 4.48
C ASP A 212 -0.60 6.59 5.05
N ASP A 213 -0.31 5.63 5.92
CA ASP A 213 -1.26 4.66 6.46
C ASP A 213 -2.47 5.29 7.15
N LEU A 214 -2.27 6.38 7.89
CA LEU A 214 -3.35 7.07 8.59
C LEU A 214 -4.38 7.67 7.62
N ASN A 215 -3.93 8.31 6.54
CA ASN A 215 -4.84 8.86 5.55
C ASN A 215 -5.39 7.76 4.64
N SER A 216 -4.57 6.78 4.27
CA SER A 216 -4.98 5.65 3.44
C SER A 216 -6.10 4.85 4.11
N ALA A 217 -6.01 4.65 5.43
CA ALA A 217 -7.06 4.00 6.22
C ALA A 217 -8.38 4.79 6.29
N LEU A 218 -8.45 6.04 5.83
CA LEU A 218 -9.73 6.76 5.66
C LEU A 218 -10.47 6.32 4.39
N HIS A 219 -9.80 5.66 3.45
CA HIS A 219 -10.46 5.21 2.23
C HIS A 219 -11.46 4.08 2.54
N PRO A 220 -12.66 4.07 1.93
CA PRO A 220 -13.69 3.07 2.22
C PRO A 220 -13.20 1.62 2.09
N SER A 221 -12.42 1.34 1.04
CA SER A 221 -11.88 0.01 0.73
C SER A 221 -10.78 -0.46 1.71
N MET A 222 -10.17 0.45 2.48
CA MET A 222 -9.03 0.13 3.37
C MET A 222 -9.46 -0.37 4.76
N ASP A 223 -10.47 -1.25 4.83
CA ASP A 223 -11.04 -1.76 6.08
C ASP A 223 -10.04 -2.59 6.91
N THR A 224 -9.28 -3.49 6.29
CA THR A 224 -8.30 -4.31 7.00
C THR A 224 -7.22 -3.44 7.63
N LEU A 225 -6.66 -2.52 6.83
CA LEU A 225 -5.65 -1.56 7.30
C LEU A 225 -6.21 -0.72 8.46
N ARG A 226 -7.42 -0.16 8.30
CA ARG A 226 -8.10 0.62 9.33
C ARG A 226 -8.31 -0.16 10.62
N ARG A 227 -8.65 -1.45 10.55
CA ARG A 227 -8.76 -2.31 11.74
C ARG A 227 -7.42 -2.55 12.41
N SER A 228 -6.37 -2.86 11.66
CA SER A 228 -5.04 -3.11 12.19
C SER A 228 -4.50 -1.86 12.90
N ILE A 229 -4.48 -0.71 12.22
CA ILE A 229 -3.91 0.56 12.72
C ILE A 229 -4.50 0.99 14.06
N ARG A 230 -5.77 0.69 14.35
CA ARG A 230 -6.43 1.15 15.60
C ARG A 230 -5.69 0.73 16.86
N ASN A 231 -5.13 -0.48 16.87
CA ASN A 231 -4.35 -0.97 17.99
C ASN A 231 -2.88 -0.57 17.81
N SER A 232 -2.33 -0.81 16.62
CA SER A 232 -0.92 -0.55 16.29
C SER A 232 -0.49 0.88 16.59
N MET A 233 -1.29 1.86 16.16
CA MET A 233 -0.99 3.29 16.33
C MET A 233 -0.92 3.69 17.80
N ARG A 234 -1.76 3.09 18.67
CA ARG A 234 -1.73 3.38 20.11
C ARG A 234 -0.48 2.81 20.77
N ILE A 235 -0.04 1.64 20.32
CA ILE A 235 1.19 1.01 20.80
C ILE A 235 2.40 1.81 20.33
N ALA A 236 2.51 2.09 19.04
CA ALA A 236 3.59 2.91 18.46
C ALA A 236 3.66 4.30 19.09
N TRP A 237 2.50 4.92 19.39
CA TRP A 237 2.45 6.19 20.13
C TRP A 237 2.96 6.05 21.57
N ALA A 238 2.60 4.97 22.27
CA ALA A 238 3.05 4.73 23.64
C ALA A 238 4.55 4.40 23.74
N GLU A 239 5.12 3.81 22.69
CA GLU A 239 6.56 3.49 22.59
C GLU A 239 7.41 4.70 22.14
N GLY A 240 6.77 5.78 21.67
CA GLY A 240 7.46 6.98 21.20
C GLY A 240 7.89 6.94 19.74
N GLU A 241 7.43 5.95 18.98
CA GLU A 241 7.73 5.77 17.55
C GLU A 241 6.82 6.64 16.66
N SER A 242 5.62 6.98 17.13
CA SER A 242 4.70 7.86 16.41
C SER A 242 5.03 9.35 16.62
N ASN A 243 4.96 10.14 15.56
CA ASN A 243 5.16 11.60 15.62
C ASN A 243 3.86 12.41 15.77
N ILE A 244 2.69 11.76 15.83
CA ILE A 244 1.41 12.46 15.96
C ILE A 244 1.09 12.79 17.42
N SER A 245 0.36 13.89 17.63
CA SER A 245 -0.18 14.21 18.95
C SER A 245 -1.27 13.21 19.37
N ILE A 246 -1.47 13.04 20.67
CA ILE A 246 -2.57 12.22 21.21
C ILE A 246 -3.94 12.67 20.70
N TYR A 247 -4.12 13.98 20.45
CA TYR A 247 -5.36 14.54 19.92
C TYR A 247 -5.57 14.15 18.45
N ARG A 248 -4.52 14.22 17.63
CA ARG A 248 -4.56 13.78 16.23
C ARG A 248 -4.83 12.29 16.13
N MET A 249 -4.14 11.48 16.93
CA MET A 249 -4.40 10.04 17.05
C MET A 249 -5.88 9.77 17.37
N HIS A 250 -6.42 10.42 18.40
CA HIS A 250 -7.81 10.20 18.81
C HIS A 250 -8.82 10.57 17.71
N ASN A 251 -8.50 11.59 16.93
CA ASN A 251 -9.36 12.07 15.86
C ASN A 251 -9.33 11.16 14.63
N TYR A 252 -8.18 10.60 14.25
CA TYR A 252 -8.14 9.51 13.26
C TYR A 252 -8.98 8.32 13.71
N LEU A 253 -8.81 7.86 14.96
CA LEU A 253 -9.59 6.74 15.51
C LEU A 253 -11.10 7.01 15.47
N SER A 254 -11.51 8.24 15.79
CA SER A 254 -12.91 8.65 15.78
C SER A 254 -13.46 8.70 14.35
N ALA A 255 -12.67 9.16 13.38
CA ALA A 255 -13.03 9.13 11.97
C ALA A 255 -13.18 7.69 11.45
N TYR A 256 -12.26 6.79 11.83
CA TYR A 256 -12.33 5.37 11.51
C TYR A 256 -13.60 4.72 12.07
N ASP A 257 -13.95 5.01 13.32
CA ASP A 257 -15.19 4.55 13.94
C ASP A 257 -16.41 5.00 13.16
N HIS A 258 -16.39 6.25 12.70
CA HIS A 258 -17.49 6.81 11.94
C HIS A 258 -17.64 6.13 10.56
N ILE A 259 -16.55 5.89 9.85
CA ILE A 259 -16.53 5.15 8.58
C ILE A 259 -17.09 3.72 8.79
N ASP A 260 -16.59 3.00 9.79
CA ASP A 260 -16.99 1.62 10.03
C ASP A 260 -18.47 1.51 10.45
N ASN A 261 -18.97 2.46 11.24
CA ASN A 261 -20.37 2.54 11.62
C ASN A 261 -21.27 2.88 10.43
N PHE A 262 -20.87 3.83 9.58
CA PHE A 262 -21.62 4.16 8.37
C PHE A 262 -21.74 2.96 7.41
N ARG A 263 -20.70 2.13 7.35
CA ARG A 263 -20.70 0.90 6.55
C ARG A 263 -21.64 -0.18 7.08
N ARG A 264 -21.85 -0.25 8.40
CA ARG A 264 -22.76 -1.21 9.03
C ARG A 264 -24.21 -0.88 8.69
N GLY A 265 -24.65 -1.28 7.49
CA GLY A 265 -26.01 -1.12 7.00
C GLY A 265 -26.16 -0.46 5.63
N ARG A 266 -25.06 -0.15 4.92
CA ARG A 266 -25.08 0.51 3.60
C ARG A 266 -24.04 -0.07 2.64
N ASN A 267 -24.22 0.19 1.34
CA ASN A 267 -23.24 -0.12 0.30
C ASN A 267 -21.96 0.72 0.53
N THR A 268 -20.78 0.10 0.45
CA THR A 268 -19.47 0.77 0.56
C THR A 268 -19.23 1.79 -0.55
N ASP A 269 -19.91 1.61 -1.68
CA ASP A 269 -19.74 2.44 -2.88
C ASP A 269 -20.77 3.57 -2.95
N SER A 270 -21.40 3.90 -1.81
CA SER A 270 -22.39 4.98 -1.77
C SER A 270 -21.71 6.36 -1.97
N PRO A 271 -22.29 7.27 -2.76
CA PRO A 271 -21.75 8.62 -2.94
C PRO A 271 -21.55 9.38 -1.62
N GLU A 272 -22.39 9.12 -0.62
CA GLU A 272 -22.30 9.69 0.73
C GLU A 272 -21.05 9.19 1.48
N MET A 273 -20.74 7.89 1.39
CA MET A 273 -19.53 7.31 1.98
C MET A 273 -18.27 7.97 1.40
N HIS A 274 -18.19 8.06 0.07
CA HIS A 274 -17.05 8.70 -0.60
C HIS A 274 -16.94 10.19 -0.25
N ARG A 275 -18.07 10.91 -0.18
CA ARG A 275 -18.08 12.33 0.25
C ARG A 275 -17.56 12.50 1.67
N MET A 276 -17.99 11.65 2.60
CA MET A 276 -17.55 11.69 3.99
C MET A 276 -16.06 11.37 4.12
N CYS A 277 -15.58 10.31 3.48
CA CYS A 277 -14.17 9.93 3.55
C CYS A 277 -13.26 11.02 2.95
N ARG A 278 -13.65 11.64 1.83
CA ARG A 278 -12.94 12.80 1.26
C ARG A 278 -12.85 13.96 2.23
N LYS A 279 -13.96 14.29 2.90
CA LYS A 279 -13.98 15.37 3.90
C LYS A 279 -13.02 15.07 5.06
N PHE A 280 -12.90 13.82 5.50
CA PHE A 280 -11.88 13.45 6.49
C PHE A 280 -10.47 13.63 5.95
N MET A 281 -10.18 13.13 4.74
CA MET A 281 -8.86 13.30 4.13
C MET A 281 -8.47 14.78 3.99
N GLU A 282 -9.40 15.64 3.56
CA GLU A 282 -9.19 17.10 3.49
C GLU A 282 -8.82 17.69 4.86
N ILE A 283 -9.54 17.30 5.91
CA ILE A 283 -9.29 17.77 7.27
C ILE A 283 -7.93 17.32 7.80
N PHE A 284 -7.58 16.06 7.59
CA PHE A 284 -6.31 15.51 8.05
C PHE A 284 -5.12 15.91 7.16
N SER A 285 -5.36 16.48 5.99
CA SER A 285 -4.30 17.05 5.15
C SER A 285 -3.63 18.27 5.78
N ASP A 286 -4.32 18.96 6.69
CA ASP A 286 -3.73 20.00 7.52
C ASP A 286 -2.84 19.36 8.60
N PRO A 287 -1.51 19.59 8.58
CA PRO A 287 -0.61 19.04 9.59
C PRO A 287 -0.88 19.62 10.98
N GLU A 288 -1.46 20.82 11.06
CA GLU A 288 -1.78 21.49 12.32
C GLU A 288 -3.11 21.01 12.92
N PHE A 289 -3.90 20.31 12.11
CA PHE A 289 -5.11 19.68 12.60
C PHE A 289 -4.78 18.41 13.39
N PRO A 290 -5.47 18.11 14.48
CA PRO A 290 -6.00 18.97 15.52
C PRO A 290 -5.02 19.03 16.70
N HIS A 291 -4.54 20.22 17.05
CA HIS A 291 -3.62 20.36 18.18
C HIS A 291 -4.27 20.23 19.56
N THR A 292 -5.57 20.49 19.71
CA THR A 292 -6.18 20.67 21.04
C THR A 292 -7.60 20.13 21.22
N ASN A 293 -8.41 20.02 20.16
CA ASN A 293 -9.82 19.62 20.27
C ASN A 293 -10.12 18.26 19.65
N LYS A 294 -11.02 17.50 20.30
CA LYS A 294 -11.61 16.29 19.73
C LYS A 294 -12.64 16.67 18.67
N LEU A 295 -12.62 15.97 17.54
CA LEU A 295 -13.66 15.98 16.52
C LEU A 295 -15.00 15.63 17.15
N ARG A 296 -16.02 16.46 16.95
CA ARG A 296 -17.40 16.10 17.27
C ARG A 296 -18.15 15.85 15.98
N PHE A 297 -18.77 14.68 15.89
CA PHE A 297 -19.69 14.34 14.81
C PHE A 297 -21.11 14.69 15.27
N VAL A 298 -21.79 15.54 14.51
CA VAL A 298 -23.23 15.76 14.67
C VAL A 298 -23.93 15.04 13.53
N GLU A 299 -24.74 14.04 13.88
CA GLU A 299 -25.66 13.41 12.92
C GLU A 299 -26.77 14.42 12.60
N THR A 300 -26.75 15.00 11.40
CA THR A 300 -27.88 15.77 10.88
C THR A 300 -28.68 14.90 9.92
N THR A 301 -30.01 14.90 10.10
CA THR A 301 -30.96 14.01 9.42
C THR A 301 -31.05 14.22 7.92
N ASP A 302 -30.60 15.37 7.38
CA ASP A 302 -30.96 15.74 6.01
C ASP A 302 -29.79 16.07 5.05
N GLU A 303 -28.54 16.29 5.50
CA GLU A 303 -27.44 16.68 4.57
C GLU A 303 -26.04 16.08 4.87
N GLY A 304 -25.97 14.98 5.62
CA GLY A 304 -24.70 14.34 5.96
C GLY A 304 -23.96 15.03 7.10
N VAL A 305 -22.80 14.49 7.45
CA VAL A 305 -22.11 14.74 8.73
C VAL A 305 -21.56 16.17 8.82
N VAL A 306 -22.01 16.92 9.83
CA VAL A 306 -21.40 18.19 10.22
C VAL A 306 -20.30 17.92 11.24
N LEU A 307 -19.10 18.36 10.90
CA LEU A 307 -17.94 18.36 11.79
C LEU A 307 -18.01 19.65 12.62
N VAL A 308 -17.98 19.49 13.94
CA VAL A 308 -18.00 20.60 14.92
C VAL A 308 -16.80 20.51 15.83
#